data_AF-A0A9E5VWP5-F1
#
_entry.id   AF-A0A9E5VWP5-F1
#
_cell.length_a   1.000
_cell.length_b   1.000
_cell.length_c   1.000
_cell.angle_alpha   90.00
_cell.angle_beta   90.00
_cell.angle_gamma   90.00
#
_symmetry.space_group_name_H-M   'P 1'
#
loop_
_entity.id
_entity.type
_entity.pdbx_description
1 polymer ?
#
loop_
_entity_poly.entity_id
_entity_poly.type
_entity_poly.pdbx_seq_one_letter_code
_entity_poly.pdbx_strand_id
1 'polypeptide(L)'
;MDNPSLLQMLSRMSEELQTEIDSAAARRDHRAVCRLRALKGVVDTVYIPTTCPAALLVAADAALAAYDGDGEAAWYARALSEAESTRTRQRLSEAVRLLRRARLWPWRGEPANEALLAVIGRSSEEPGDWTPPS
;
A
#
# COMPACT_ATOMS: atom_id res chain seq x y z
N MET A 1 7.09 27.55 -14.07
CA MET A 1 7.26 26.13 -13.73
C MET A 1 6.00 25.71 -13.02
N ASP A 2 5.11 25.03 -13.73
CA ASP A 2 3.83 24.58 -13.19
C ASP A 2 4.10 23.42 -12.24
N ASN A 3 3.71 23.57 -10.96
CA ASN A 3 3.70 22.45 -10.04
C ASN A 3 2.67 21.44 -10.55
N PRO A 4 3.05 20.17 -10.81
CA PRO A 4 2.09 19.15 -11.17
C PRO A 4 1.03 19.06 -10.07
N SER A 5 -0.24 18.88 -10.45
CA SER A 5 -1.30 18.72 -9.46
C SER A 5 -0.99 17.49 -8.61
N LEU A 6 -1.37 17.50 -7.32
CA LEU A 6 -1.16 16.37 -6.42
C LEU A 6 -1.64 15.04 -7.04
N LEU A 7 -2.74 15.08 -7.79
CA LEU A 7 -3.27 13.93 -8.52
C LEU A 7 -2.34 13.42 -9.62
N GLN A 8 -1.69 14.31 -10.38
CA GLN A 8 -0.70 13.91 -11.39
C GLN A 8 0.52 13.26 -10.74
N MET A 9 0.99 13.81 -9.61
CA MET A 9 2.10 13.24 -8.87
C MET A 9 1.76 11.85 -8.31
N LEU A 10 0.57 11.67 -7.76
CA LEU A 10 0.10 10.37 -7.25
C LEU A 10 -0.11 9.35 -8.37
N SER A 11 -0.65 9.77 -9.52
CA SER A 11 -0.79 8.90 -10.71
C SER A 11 0.57 8.40 -11.17
N ARG A 12 1.55 9.31 -11.28
CA ARG A 12 2.92 8.96 -11.65
C ARG A 12 3.56 8.00 -10.64
N MET A 13 3.40 8.26 -9.34
CA MET A 13 3.89 7.35 -8.30
C MET A 13 3.24 5.96 -8.39
N SER A 14 1.95 5.89 -8.74
CA SER A 14 1.25 4.62 -8.92
C SER A 14 1.80 3.82 -10.11
N GLU A 15 2.12 4.49 -11.22
CA GLU A 15 2.74 3.90 -12.41
C GLU A 15 4.18 3.42 -12.14
N GLU A 16 4.98 4.25 -11.44
CA GLU A 16 6.33 3.89 -11.03
C GLU A 16 6.32 2.67 -10.08
N LEU A 17 5.40 2.64 -9.10
CA LEU A 17 5.22 1.48 -8.24
C LEU A 17 4.79 0.23 -9.01
N GLN A 18 3.94 0.36 -10.02
CA GLN A 18 3.55 -0.77 -10.87
C GLN A 18 4.76 -1.34 -11.63
N THR A 19 5.59 -0.47 -12.20
CA THR A 19 6.81 -0.87 -12.92
C THR A 19 7.79 -1.62 -12.01
N GLU A 20 7.95 -1.15 -10.76
CA GLU A 20 8.79 -1.83 -9.76
C GLU A 20 8.19 -3.16 -9.31
N ILE A 21 6.86 -3.27 -9.19
CA ILE A 21 6.17 -4.54 -8.90
C ILE A 21 6.47 -5.55 -10.00
N ASP A 22 6.33 -5.16 -11.27
CA ASP A 22 6.57 -6.04 -12.41
C ASP A 22 8.05 -6.46 -12.48
N SER A 23 8.96 -5.54 -12.18
CA SER A 23 10.40 -5.80 -12.10
C SER A 23 10.78 -6.74 -10.93
N ALA A 24 10.11 -6.62 -9.78
CA ALA A 24 10.28 -7.54 -8.65
C ALA A 24 9.69 -8.92 -8.97
N ALA A 25 8.55 -8.98 -9.64
CA ALA A 25 7.91 -10.22 -10.06
C ALA A 25 8.77 -10.99 -11.07
N ALA A 26 9.38 -10.29 -12.04
CA ALA A 26 10.32 -10.88 -13.00
C ALA A 26 11.55 -11.51 -12.30
N ARG A 27 11.98 -10.92 -11.19
CA ARG A 27 13.07 -11.43 -10.34
C ARG A 27 12.63 -12.52 -9.36
N ARG A 28 11.33 -12.88 -9.34
CA ARG A 28 10.71 -13.79 -8.35
C ARG A 28 10.92 -13.35 -6.90
N ASP A 29 11.05 -12.04 -6.68
CA ASP A 29 11.14 -11.47 -5.34
C ASP A 29 9.73 -11.23 -4.78
N HIS A 30 9.13 -12.31 -4.28
CA HIS A 30 7.79 -12.26 -3.69
C HIS A 30 7.68 -11.27 -2.53
N ARG A 31 8.79 -11.05 -1.80
CA ARG A 31 8.82 -10.12 -0.68
C ARG A 31 8.67 -8.68 -1.18
N ALA A 32 9.50 -8.29 -2.15
CA ALA A 32 9.43 -6.97 -2.74
C ALA A 32 8.08 -6.72 -3.43
N VAL A 33 7.54 -7.71 -4.15
CA VAL A 33 6.20 -7.61 -4.79
C VAL A 33 5.13 -7.25 -3.77
N CYS A 34 5.08 -7.93 -2.63
CA CYS A 34 4.04 -7.69 -1.63
C CYS A 34 4.21 -6.33 -0.94
N ARG A 35 5.45 -5.93 -0.61
CA ARG A 35 5.75 -4.59 -0.05
C ARG A 35 5.31 -3.48 -1.00
N LEU A 36 5.67 -3.58 -2.27
CA LEU A 36 5.35 -2.58 -3.28
C LEU A 36 3.84 -2.54 -3.57
N ARG A 37 3.16 -3.68 -3.56
CA ARG A 37 1.69 -3.75 -3.67
C ARG A 37 0.99 -3.09 -2.49
N ALA A 38 1.49 -3.27 -1.26
CA ALA A 38 0.96 -2.59 -0.09
C ALA A 38 1.09 -1.06 -0.21
N LEU A 39 2.27 -0.57 -0.64
CA LEU A 39 2.51 0.85 -0.90
C LEU A 39 1.60 1.40 -2.02
N LYS A 40 1.49 0.69 -3.13
CA LYS A 40 0.63 1.08 -4.25
C LYS A 40 -0.83 1.16 -3.83
N GLY A 41 -1.31 0.21 -3.03
CA GLY A 41 -2.67 0.25 -2.48
C GLY A 41 -2.95 1.52 -1.67
N VAL A 42 -1.99 2.01 -0.90
CA VAL A 42 -2.11 3.29 -0.18
C VAL A 42 -2.21 4.46 -1.17
N VAL A 43 -1.31 4.53 -2.16
CA VAL A 43 -1.31 5.60 -3.18
C VAL A 43 -2.61 5.63 -3.97
N ASP A 44 -3.10 4.48 -4.43
CA ASP A 44 -4.32 4.34 -5.24
C ASP A 44 -5.59 4.76 -4.47
N THR A 45 -5.56 4.73 -3.13
CA THR A 45 -6.70 5.15 -2.30
C THR A 45 -6.81 6.66 -2.11
N VAL A 46 -5.79 7.41 -2.54
CA VAL A 46 -5.79 8.88 -2.45
C VAL A 46 -6.53 9.48 -3.63
N TYR A 47 -7.86 9.46 -3.54
CA TYR A 47 -8.75 10.14 -4.50
C TYR A 47 -9.16 11.54 -4.04
N ILE A 48 -8.82 11.96 -2.81
CA ILE A 48 -9.39 13.17 -2.21
C ILE A 48 -8.37 14.33 -2.20
N PRO A 49 -8.72 15.53 -2.72
CA PRO A 49 -7.87 16.71 -2.66
C PRO A 49 -7.56 17.23 -1.25
N THR A 50 -8.14 16.62 -0.20
CA THR A 50 -7.92 16.99 1.21
C THR A 50 -6.84 16.17 1.89
N THR A 51 -6.30 15.14 1.24
CA THR A 51 -5.34 14.25 1.88
C THR A 51 -4.01 14.95 2.11
N CYS A 52 -3.62 15.13 3.38
CA CYS A 52 -2.33 15.69 3.73
C CYS A 52 -1.21 14.77 3.21
N PRO A 53 -0.22 15.25 2.43
CA PRO A 53 0.91 14.43 1.98
C PRO A 53 1.65 13.74 3.12
N ALA A 54 1.70 14.35 4.30
CA ALA A 54 2.29 13.73 5.48
C ALA A 54 1.47 12.54 6.02
N ALA A 55 0.15 12.53 5.84
CA ALA A 55 -0.69 11.38 6.20
C ALA A 55 -0.48 10.21 5.23
N LEU A 56 -0.19 10.47 3.95
CA LEU A 56 0.19 9.44 2.98
C LEU A 56 1.49 8.74 3.41
N LEU A 57 2.50 9.50 3.85
CA LEU A 57 3.76 8.92 4.33
C LEU A 57 3.56 8.04 5.57
N VAL A 58 2.75 8.48 6.53
CA VAL A 58 2.43 7.69 7.73
C VAL A 58 1.63 6.44 7.37
N ALA A 59 0.71 6.50 6.39
CA ALA A 59 -0.01 5.33 5.91
C ALA A 59 0.90 4.35 5.16
N ALA A 60 1.84 4.86 4.35
CA ALA A 60 2.83 4.03 3.66
C ALA A 60 3.75 3.30 4.65
N ASP A 61 4.22 4.00 5.69
CA ASP A 61 5.01 3.40 6.78
C ASP A 61 4.24 2.29 7.50
N ALA A 62 2.98 2.54 7.87
CA ALA A 62 2.12 1.54 8.50
C ALA A 62 1.91 0.29 7.61
N ALA A 63 1.74 0.49 6.30
CA ALA A 63 1.56 -0.59 5.35
C ALA A 63 2.82 -1.47 5.23
N LEU A 64 4.00 -0.86 5.27
CA LEU A 64 5.27 -1.57 5.31
C LEU A 64 5.47 -2.32 6.63
N ALA A 65 5.19 -1.67 7.77
CA ALA A 65 5.29 -2.28 9.10
C ALA A 65 4.39 -3.51 9.22
N ALA A 66 3.14 -3.41 8.76
CA ALA A 66 2.20 -4.53 8.74
C ALA A 66 2.74 -5.72 7.92
N TYR A 67 3.40 -5.43 6.79
CA TYR A 67 4.00 -6.46 5.96
C TYR A 67 5.26 -7.08 6.58
N ASP A 68 6.09 -6.26 7.22
CA ASP A 68 7.31 -6.71 7.90
C ASP A 68 7.05 -7.45 9.22
N GLY A 69 5.77 -7.60 9.60
CA GLY A 69 5.35 -8.38 10.77
C GLY A 69 5.45 -7.61 12.09
N ASP A 70 5.48 -6.27 12.04
CA ASP A 70 5.30 -5.47 13.26
C ASP A 70 3.93 -5.82 13.90
N GLY A 71 3.74 -5.51 15.18
CA GLY A 71 2.43 -5.58 15.84
C GLY A 71 1.64 -4.26 15.75
N GLU A 72 0.33 -4.31 15.43
CA GLU A 72 -0.49 -3.11 15.13
C GLU A 72 -0.47 -2.13 16.30
N ALA A 73 -0.69 -2.66 17.50
CA ALA A 73 -0.68 -1.90 18.72
C ALA A 73 0.69 -1.28 19.01
N ALA A 74 1.78 -2.01 18.72
CA ALA A 74 3.15 -1.53 18.97
C ALA A 74 3.51 -0.39 18.01
N TRP A 75 3.20 -0.54 16.72
CA TRP A 75 3.40 0.53 15.74
C TRP A 75 2.55 1.75 16.05
N TYR A 76 1.26 1.56 16.37
CA TYR A 76 0.36 2.66 16.68
C TYR A 76 0.80 3.41 17.94
N ALA A 77 1.23 2.70 18.98
CA ALA A 77 1.76 3.31 20.20
C ALA A 77 3.03 4.13 19.92
N ARG A 78 3.97 3.61 19.12
CA ARG A 78 5.18 4.33 18.69
C ARG A 78 4.82 5.59 17.91
N ALA A 79 3.99 5.48 16.89
CA ALA A 79 3.55 6.60 16.06
C ALA A 79 2.80 7.67 16.88
N LEU A 80 2.02 7.27 17.89
CA LEU A 80 1.34 8.18 18.80
C LEU A 80 2.31 8.87 19.78
N SER A 81 3.32 8.15 20.25
CA SER A 81 4.36 8.72 21.15
C SER A 81 5.21 9.78 20.44
N GLU A 82 5.47 9.59 19.15
CA GLU A 82 6.15 10.56 18.28
C GLU A 82 5.23 11.73 17.85
N ALA A 83 3.92 11.61 18.09
CA ALA A 83 2.94 12.65 17.77
C ALA A 83 2.90 13.75 18.84
N GLU A 84 3.96 14.56 18.87
CA GLU A 84 4.15 15.66 19.83
C GLU A 84 3.17 16.83 19.63
N SER A 85 2.50 16.92 18.47
CA SER A 85 1.60 18.04 18.13
C SER A 85 0.20 17.58 17.71
N THR A 86 -0.80 18.46 17.88
CA THR A 86 -2.16 18.29 17.36
C THR A 86 -2.16 18.01 15.86
N ARG A 87 -1.24 18.63 15.12
CA ARG A 87 -1.07 18.44 13.67
C ARG A 87 -0.56 17.03 13.35
N THR A 88 0.34 16.48 14.16
CA THR A 88 0.83 15.10 13.99
C THR A 88 -0.26 14.06 14.32
N ARG A 89 -1.08 14.31 15.34
CA ARG A 89 -2.23 13.45 15.67
C ARG A 89 -3.31 13.46 14.58
N GLN A 90 -3.55 14.61 13.95
CA GLN A 90 -4.45 14.71 12.79
C GLN A 90 -3.92 13.91 11.58
N ARG A 91 -2.61 13.99 11.30
CA ARG A 91 -1.96 13.17 10.24
C ARG A 91 -2.11 11.69 10.51
N LEU A 92 -1.89 11.24 11.75
CA LEU A 92 -2.07 9.84 12.14
C LEU A 92 -3.53 9.39 11.97
N SER A 93 -4.48 10.23 12.38
CA SER A 93 -5.91 9.95 12.21
C SER A 93 -6.30 9.84 10.72
N GLU A 94 -5.73 10.70 9.88
CA GLU A 94 -5.93 10.66 8.43
C GLU A 94 -5.26 9.45 7.78
N ALA A 95 -4.05 9.08 8.22
CA ALA A 95 -3.36 7.87 7.77
C ALA A 95 -4.18 6.61 8.05
N VAL A 96 -4.77 6.50 9.26
CA VAL A 96 -5.67 5.39 9.60
C VAL A 96 -6.91 5.36 8.69
N ARG A 97 -7.45 6.52 8.29
CA ARG A 97 -8.57 6.57 7.32
C ARG A 97 -8.14 6.07 5.94
N LEU A 98 -6.94 6.41 5.48
CA LEU A 98 -6.38 5.91 4.22
C LEU A 98 -6.20 4.39 4.27
N LEU A 99 -5.57 3.87 5.33
CA LEU A 99 -5.35 2.44 5.51
C LEU A 99 -6.65 1.63 5.55
N ARG A 100 -7.69 2.15 6.22
CA ARG A 100 -9.02 1.50 6.24
C ARG A 100 -9.64 1.43 4.85
N ARG A 101 -9.49 2.49 4.03
CA ARG A 101 -9.97 2.50 2.65
C ARG A 101 -9.19 1.54 1.76
N ALA A 102 -7.87 1.46 1.98
CA ALA A 102 -6.99 0.50 1.35
C ALA A 102 -7.25 -0.96 1.80
N ARG A 103 -8.15 -1.17 2.78
CA ARG A 103 -8.38 -2.47 3.44
C ARG A 103 -7.12 -3.07 4.07
N LEU A 104 -6.17 -2.21 4.44
CA LEU A 104 -4.92 -2.55 5.14
C LEU A 104 -5.05 -2.39 6.68
N TRP A 105 -6.22 -1.98 7.17
CA TRP A 105 -6.51 -1.80 8.60
C TRP A 105 -7.87 -2.38 9.01
N PRO A 106 -7.99 -3.06 10.17
CA PRO A 106 -6.89 -3.45 11.07
C PRO A 106 -5.93 -4.45 10.39
N TRP A 107 -4.71 -4.56 10.90
CA TRP A 107 -3.76 -5.61 10.56
C TRP A 107 -4.45 -6.89 10.96
N ARG A 108 -5.05 -7.55 9.98
CA ARG A 108 -5.59 -8.87 10.22
C ARG A 108 -4.38 -9.73 10.51
N GLY A 109 -4.28 -10.18 11.77
CA GLY A 109 -3.24 -11.11 12.20
C GLY A 109 -3.10 -12.28 11.23
N GLU A 110 -1.95 -12.94 11.32
CA GLU A 110 -1.27 -13.78 10.34
C GLU A 110 -2.03 -14.61 9.26
N PRO A 111 -3.31 -15.04 9.35
CA PRO A 111 -4.02 -15.59 8.17
C PRO A 111 -4.40 -14.58 7.06
N ALA A 112 -4.41 -13.27 7.29
CA ALA A 112 -4.73 -12.34 6.20
C ALA A 112 -3.56 -12.07 5.26
N ASN A 113 -2.33 -12.40 5.64
CA ASN A 113 -1.22 -12.41 4.70
C ASN A 113 -1.45 -13.50 3.65
N GLU A 114 -2.00 -14.67 4.01
CA GLU A 114 -2.41 -15.70 3.05
C GLU A 114 -3.61 -15.29 2.20
N ALA A 115 -4.62 -14.63 2.78
CA ALA A 115 -5.76 -14.13 1.99
C ALA A 115 -5.35 -12.98 1.05
N LEU A 116 -4.46 -12.09 1.50
CA LEU A 116 -3.89 -11.03 0.69
C LEU A 116 -3.00 -11.64 -0.41
N LEU A 117 -2.10 -12.58 -0.08
CA LEU A 117 -1.29 -13.36 -1.03
C LEU A 117 -2.15 -14.17 -2.02
N ALA A 118 -3.30 -14.69 -1.60
CA ALA A 118 -4.25 -15.41 -2.46
C ALA A 118 -5.02 -14.47 -3.39
N VAL A 119 -5.36 -13.26 -2.94
CA VAL A 119 -5.93 -12.20 -3.80
C VAL A 119 -4.86 -11.64 -4.75
N ILE A 120 -3.61 -11.59 -4.31
CA ILE A 120 -2.41 -11.09 -5.02
C ILE A 120 -1.86 -12.13 -6.03
N GLY A 121 -2.04 -13.42 -5.78
CA GLY A 121 -1.59 -14.53 -6.63
C GLY A 121 -2.58 -14.93 -7.74
N ARG A 122 -3.88 -14.61 -7.57
CA ARG A 122 -4.90 -14.95 -8.58
C ARG A 122 -4.99 -13.99 -9.77
N SER A 123 -4.23 -12.89 -9.79
CA SER A 123 -4.13 -12.01 -10.96
C SER A 123 -3.20 -12.54 -12.07
N SER A 124 -2.74 -13.80 -11.99
CA SER A 124 -1.87 -14.42 -12.99
C SER A 124 -2.38 -15.74 -13.56
N GLU A 125 -3.65 -16.11 -13.36
CA GLU A 125 -4.23 -17.27 -14.02
C GLU A 125 -5.62 -16.97 -14.58
N GLU A 126 -5.64 -16.65 -15.87
CA GLU A 126 -6.66 -17.12 -16.81
C GLU A 126 -5.99 -17.28 -18.19
N PRO A 127 -6.49 -18.22 -19.01
CA PRO A 127 -5.74 -19.43 -19.32
C PRO A 127 -5.26 -19.41 -20.77
N GLY A 128 -4.30 -20.28 -21.08
CA GLY A 128 -3.88 -20.52 -22.45
C GLY A 128 -5.06 -20.90 -23.35
N ASP A 129 -5.40 -20.02 -24.27
CA ASP A 129 -6.08 -20.37 -25.52
C ASP A 129 -5.07 -21.12 -26.38
N TRP A 130 -4.86 -22.39 -26.07
CA TRP A 130 -4.20 -23.32 -26.96
C TRP A 130 -4.94 -24.63 -27.00
N THR A 131 -5.64 -24.82 -28.12
CA THR A 131 -5.95 -26.13 -28.70
C THR A 131 -5.91 -26.02 -30.22
N PRO A 132 -4.85 -26.48 -30.91
CA PRO A 132 -4.97 -27.09 -32.23
C PRO A 132 -5.46 -28.53 -32.03
N PRO A 133 -6.14 -29.20 -32.97
CA PRO A 133 -5.75 -29.41 -34.38
C PRO A 133 -7.02 -29.51 -35.30
N SER A 134 -7.04 -29.95 -36.57
CA SER A 134 -6.21 -30.85 -37.40
C SER A 134 -6.30 -30.48 -38.88
#